data_AF-A0A7T7KW60-F1
#
_entry.id   AF-A0A7T7KW60-F1
#
_cell.length_a   1.000
_cell.length_b   1.000
_cell.length_c   1.000
_cell.angle_alpha   90.00
_cell.angle_beta   90.00
_cell.angle_gamma   90.00
#
_symmetry.space_group_name_H-M   'P 1'
#
loop_
_entity.id
_entity.type
_entity.pdbx_description
1 polymer ?
#
loop_
_entity_poly.entity_id
_entity_poly.type
_entity_poly.pdbx_seq_one_letter_code
_entity_poly.pdbx_strand_id
1 'polypeptide(L)'
;MAHLLDGLDLKNSVVTTDPLHTKHDHGACPIGRGAHYVTVVNKNRHGLYAQVRKLPWRDVPLGHRTRDHSHHREEIYRLKVAAFSHLDHASARQAIQVVR
;
A
#
# COMPACT_ATOMS: atom_id res chain seq x y z
N MET A 1 -11.34 -12.66 3.54
CA MET A 1 -11.56 -11.91 2.27
C MET A 1 -11.64 -12.77 1.01
N ALA A 2 -11.20 -14.05 1.01
CA ALA A 2 -11.15 -14.85 -0.22
C ALA A 2 -12.52 -15.01 -0.91
N HIS A 3 -13.57 -15.29 -0.14
CA HIS A 3 -14.92 -15.52 -0.68
C HIS A 3 -15.61 -14.29 -1.27
N LEU A 4 -15.18 -13.08 -0.90
CA LEU A 4 -15.75 -11.83 -1.44
C LEU A 4 -15.32 -11.59 -2.89
N LEU A 5 -14.19 -12.16 -3.28
CA LEU A 5 -13.59 -12.00 -4.60
C LEU A 5 -13.90 -13.18 -5.54
N ASP A 6 -14.72 -14.13 -5.09
CA ASP A 6 -15.14 -15.28 -5.89
C ASP A 6 -16.06 -14.83 -7.03
N GLY A 7 -15.81 -15.33 -8.24
CA GLY A 7 -16.61 -15.03 -9.44
C GLY A 7 -16.28 -13.70 -10.16
N LEU A 8 -15.36 -12.88 -9.63
CA LEU A 8 -14.89 -11.67 -10.30
C LEU A 8 -13.68 -11.96 -11.19
N ASP A 9 -13.67 -11.41 -12.41
CA ASP A 9 -12.46 -11.36 -13.24
C ASP A 9 -11.55 -10.25 -12.73
N LEU A 10 -10.43 -10.67 -12.13
CA LEU A 10 -9.46 -9.78 -11.49
C LEU A 10 -8.19 -9.61 -12.33
N LYS A 11 -8.15 -10.12 -13.56
CA LYS A 11 -6.96 -10.03 -14.41
C LYS A 11 -6.61 -8.57 -14.71
N ASN A 12 -5.38 -8.17 -14.38
CA ASN A 12 -4.87 -6.80 -14.53
C ASN A 12 -5.64 -5.73 -13.72
N SER A 13 -6.43 -6.14 -12.72
CA SER A 13 -7.15 -5.24 -11.84
C SER A 13 -6.32 -4.83 -10.62
N VAL A 14 -6.60 -3.66 -10.03
CA VAL A 14 -5.99 -3.21 -8.77
C VAL A 14 -7.02 -3.32 -7.65
N VAL A 15 -6.72 -4.11 -6.63
CA VAL A 15 -7.54 -4.24 -5.42
C VAL A 15 -6.94 -3.36 -4.33
N THR A 16 -7.68 -2.32 -3.91
CA THR A 16 -7.29 -1.47 -2.79
C THR A 16 -8.02 -1.93 -1.53
N THR A 17 -7.28 -2.16 -0.45
CA THR A 17 -7.85 -2.54 0.85
C THR A 17 -7.55 -1.51 1.92
N ASP A 18 -8.55 -1.24 2.76
CA ASP A 18 -8.37 -0.35 3.90
C ASP A 18 -7.57 -1.06 5.02
N PRO A 19 -6.94 -0.28 5.94
CA PRO A 19 -6.09 -0.84 7.00
C PRO A 19 -6.79 -1.80 7.96
N LEU A 20 -8.12 -1.72 8.11
CA LEU A 20 -8.88 -2.54 9.06
C LEU A 20 -8.96 -4.02 8.62
N HIS A 21 -8.83 -4.31 7.33
CA HIS A 21 -8.82 -5.68 6.80
C HIS A 21 -7.43 -6.35 6.79
N THR A 22 -6.38 -5.69 7.28
CA THR A 22 -5.00 -6.23 7.31
C THR A 22 -4.70 -7.03 8.60
N LYS A 23 -5.66 -7.81 9.12
CA LYS A 23 -5.39 -8.78 10.20
C LYS A 23 -5.07 -10.14 9.58
N HIS A 24 -3.79 -10.52 9.67
CA HIS A 24 -3.20 -11.81 9.30
C HIS A 24 -3.41 -12.26 7.84
N ASP A 25 -2.31 -12.31 7.09
CA ASP A 25 -2.16 -13.08 5.83
C ASP A 25 -3.31 -13.08 4.79
N HIS A 26 -3.59 -11.92 4.20
CA HIS A 26 -4.61 -11.78 3.14
C HIS A 26 -4.07 -11.33 1.78
N GLY A 27 -2.75 -11.12 1.65
CA GLY A 27 -2.14 -10.64 0.40
C GLY A 27 -2.07 -11.69 -0.72
N ALA A 28 -2.16 -12.97 -0.40
CA ALA A 28 -1.97 -14.06 -1.36
C ALA A 28 -3.15 -14.26 -2.33
N CYS A 29 -4.37 -13.92 -1.92
CA CYS A 29 -5.58 -14.27 -2.67
C CYS A 29 -5.77 -13.49 -4.00
N PRO A 30 -5.57 -12.16 -4.07
CA PRO A 30 -5.71 -11.40 -5.33
C PRO A 30 -4.63 -11.76 -6.35
N ILE A 31 -3.41 -12.06 -5.88
CA ILE A 31 -2.23 -12.26 -6.74
C ILE A 31 -2.30 -13.60 -7.46
N GLY A 32 -2.82 -14.63 -6.79
CA GLY A 32 -3.13 -15.92 -7.42
C GLY A 32 -4.15 -15.81 -8.56
N ARG A 33 -4.87 -14.68 -8.67
CA ARG A 33 -5.86 -14.38 -9.72
C ARG A 33 -5.38 -13.33 -10.74
N GLY A 34 -4.11 -12.94 -10.69
CA GLY A 34 -3.53 -11.96 -11.62
C GLY A 34 -3.90 -10.50 -11.34
N ALA A 35 -4.40 -10.20 -10.14
CA ALA A 35 -4.60 -8.83 -9.68
C ALA A 35 -3.36 -8.27 -8.96
N HIS A 36 -3.24 -6.95 -9.01
CA HIS A 36 -2.36 -6.17 -8.16
C HIS A 36 -3.11 -5.76 -6.89
N TYR A 37 -2.39 -5.53 -5.79
CA TYR A 37 -3.01 -5.08 -4.54
C TYR A 37 -2.26 -3.90 -3.94
N VAL A 38 -3.01 -2.97 -3.37
CA VAL A 38 -2.48 -1.85 -2.59
C VAL A 38 -3.17 -1.87 -1.23
N THR A 39 -2.39 -1.84 -0.15
CA THR A 39 -2.91 -1.86 1.20
C THR A 39 -2.27 -0.76 2.03
N VAL A 40 -3.06 -0.12 2.88
CA VAL A 40 -2.58 0.96 3.74
C VAL A 40 -1.95 0.37 5.00
N VAL A 41 -0.65 0.59 5.18
CA VAL A 41 0.06 0.20 6.40
C VAL A 41 0.02 1.35 7.40
N ASN A 42 -0.74 1.17 8.47
CA ASN A 42 -0.74 2.07 9.63
C ASN A 42 -0.05 1.42 10.84
N LYS A 43 -0.01 2.13 11.97
CA LYS A 43 0.64 1.67 13.20
C LYS A 43 0.00 0.42 13.82
N ASN A 44 -1.19 0.00 13.39
CA ASN A 44 -1.90 -1.16 13.93
C ASN A 44 -1.16 -2.48 13.63
N ARG A 45 -0.28 -2.50 12.62
CA ARG A 45 0.61 -3.65 12.32
C ARG A 45 2.05 -3.29 12.67
N HIS A 46 2.37 -3.31 13.97
CA HIS A 46 3.65 -2.83 14.52
C HIS A 46 4.89 -3.37 13.80
N GLY A 47 4.94 -4.67 13.46
CA GLY A 47 6.09 -5.28 12.76
C GLY A 47 6.29 -4.75 11.34
N LEU A 48 5.25 -4.78 10.50
CA LEU A 48 5.33 -4.30 9.12
C LEU A 48 5.53 -2.79 9.07
N TYR A 49 4.85 -2.04 9.93
CA TYR A 49 5.04 -0.60 10.03
C TYR A 49 6.48 -0.25 10.44
N ALA A 50 7.05 -0.95 11.42
CA ALA A 50 8.44 -0.73 11.84
C ALA A 50 9.45 -1.05 10.72
N GLN A 51 9.21 -2.10 9.94
CA GLN A 51 10.01 -2.47 8.78
C GLN A 51 9.94 -1.40 7.67
N VAL A 52 8.73 -1.01 7.25
CA VAL A 52 8.54 0.00 6.19
C VAL A 52 9.08 1.37 6.63
N ARG A 53 8.99 1.72 7.91
CA ARG A 53 9.56 2.98 8.45
C ARG A 53 11.09 3.04 8.35
N LYS A 54 11.78 1.90 8.31
CA LYS A 54 13.25 1.81 8.20
C LYS A 54 13.77 1.94 6.77
N LEU A 55 12.90 1.93 5.76
CA LEU A 55 13.31 2.19 4.38
C LEU A 55 13.98 3.58 4.27
N PRO A 56 14.92 3.77 3.31
CA PRO A 56 15.72 5.00 3.19
C PRO A 56 14.91 6.17 2.60
N TRP A 57 13.78 6.51 3.21
CA TRP A 57 12.84 7.53 2.72
C TRP A 57 13.45 8.91 2.51
N ARG A 58 14.56 9.21 3.20
CA ARG A 58 15.31 10.46 3.02
C ARG A 58 15.94 10.53 1.63
N ASP A 59 16.46 9.41 1.15
CA ASP A 59 17.18 9.30 -0.13
C ASP A 59 16.25 9.02 -1.32
N VAL A 60 15.02 8.57 -1.04
CA VAL A 60 14.00 8.36 -2.08
C VAL A 60 13.50 9.71 -2.62
N PRO A 61 13.57 9.96 -3.94
CA PRO A 61 13.10 11.19 -4.54
C PRO A 61 11.57 11.32 -4.45
N LEU A 62 11.09 12.56 -4.52
CA LEU A 62 9.66 12.82 -4.63
C LEU A 62 9.16 12.36 -6.02
N GLY A 63 8.26 11.38 -6.05
CA GLY A 63 7.72 10.83 -7.30
C GLY A 63 6.48 11.57 -7.79
N HIS A 64 5.68 12.11 -6.87
CA HIS A 64 4.47 12.86 -7.23
C HIS A 64 4.12 13.91 -6.18
N ARG A 65 3.51 15.01 -6.63
CA ARG A 65 2.97 16.06 -5.78
C ARG A 65 1.59 16.44 -6.27
N THR A 66 0.59 16.22 -5.44
CA THR A 66 -0.78 16.66 -5.67
C THR A 66 -1.05 17.87 -4.79
N ARG A 67 -1.71 18.88 -5.35
CA ARG A 67 -2.27 20.01 -4.62
C ARG A 67 -3.77 19.94 -4.82
N ASP A 68 -4.51 19.81 -3.74
CA ASP A 68 -5.96 19.74 -3.75
C ASP A 68 -6.55 20.81 -2.81
N HIS A 69 -7.79 21.18 -3.07
CA HIS A 69 -8.56 22.13 -2.28
C HIS A 69 -9.79 21.41 -1.72
N SER A 70 -9.69 20.95 -0.49
CA SER A 70 -10.80 20.30 0.21
C SER A 70 -11.27 21.17 1.36
N HIS A 71 -12.59 21.41 1.45
CA HIS A 71 -13.22 22.22 2.50
C HIS A 71 -12.50 23.54 2.80
N HIS A 72 -12.16 24.29 1.73
CA HIS A 72 -11.46 25.58 1.80
C HIS A 72 -10.00 25.51 2.31
N ARG A 73 -9.49 24.32 2.60
CA ARG A 73 -8.11 24.08 3.01
C ARG A 73 -7.30 23.58 1.83
N GLU A 74 -6.11 24.16 1.66
CA GLU A 74 -5.11 23.61 0.76
C GLU A 74 -4.50 22.34 1.37
N GLU A 75 -4.58 21.25 0.61
CA GLU A 75 -3.97 19.97 0.96
C GLU A 75 -2.91 19.64 -0.08
N ILE A 76 -1.67 19.46 0.39
CA ILE A 76 -0.58 19.01 -0.46
C ILE A 76 -0.24 17.58 -0.06
N TYR A 77 -0.30 16.67 -1.03
CA TYR A 77 0.12 15.30 -0.87
C TYR A 77 1.38 15.06 -1.69
N ARG A 78 2.43 14.59 -1.03
CA ARG A 78 3.72 14.25 -1.62
C ARG A 78 3.92 12.74 -1.54
N LEU A 79 4.18 12.10 -2.67
CA LEU A 79 4.35 10.65 -2.75
C LEU A 79 5.80 10.30 -3.01
N LYS A 80 6.33 9.38 -2.21
CA LYS A 80 7.62 8.71 -2.43
C LYS A 80 7.38 7.22 -2.60
N VAL A 81 8.14 6.56 -3.47
CA VAL A 81 8.02 5.11 -3.72
C VAL A 81 9.37 4.45 -3.48
N ALA A 82 9.39 3.43 -2.63
CA ALA A 82 10.58 2.62 -2.34
C ALA A 82 10.31 1.17 -2.71
N ALA A 83 11.15 0.58 -3.55
CA ALA A 83 11.15 -0.85 -3.81
C ALA A 83 11.97 -1.59 -2.76
N PHE A 84 11.56 -2.81 -2.40
CA PHE A 84 12.27 -3.67 -1.46
C PHE A 84 12.06 -5.15 -1.79
N SER A 85 13.04 -5.97 -1.44
CA SER A 85 12.99 -7.44 -1.54
C SER A 85 13.11 -8.14 -0.18
N HIS A 86 13.44 -7.41 0.88
CA HIS A 86 13.89 -7.94 2.17
C HIS A 86 12.84 -7.84 3.29
N LEU A 87 11.63 -7.40 2.99
CA LEU A 87 10.55 -7.35 3.98
C LEU A 87 9.70 -8.60 3.85
N ASP A 88 9.47 -9.28 4.98
CA ASP A 88 8.61 -10.47 5.10
C ASP A 88 7.13 -10.08 5.00
N HIS A 89 6.73 -9.66 3.81
CA HIS A 89 5.34 -9.48 3.45
C HIS A 89 5.06 -10.26 2.19
N ALA A 90 4.10 -11.19 2.28
CA ALA A 90 3.91 -12.34 1.40
C ALA A 90 3.96 -12.05 -0.11
N SER A 91 3.79 -10.80 -0.57
CA SER A 91 3.99 -10.44 -1.97
C SER A 91 4.26 -8.97 -2.27
N ALA A 92 4.52 -8.13 -1.25
CA ALA A 92 4.74 -6.71 -1.51
C ALA A 92 6.19 -6.50 -1.93
N ARG A 93 6.40 -5.73 -3.01
CA ARG A 93 7.73 -5.38 -3.50
C ARG A 93 8.02 -3.88 -3.44
N GLN A 94 7.02 -3.08 -3.07
CA GLN A 94 7.12 -1.62 -3.01
C GLN A 94 6.29 -1.08 -1.85
N ALA A 95 6.71 0.07 -1.33
CA ALA A 95 5.96 0.89 -0.41
C ALA A 95 5.80 2.29 -0.98
N ILE A 96 4.65 2.90 -0.73
CA ILE A 96 4.38 4.31 -1.01
C ILE A 96 4.32 5.04 0.32
N GLN A 97 5.14 6.08 0.48
CA GLN A 97 5.03 7.02 1.59
C GLN A 97 4.26 8.25 1.13
N VAL A 98 3.15 8.53 1.81
CA VAL A 98 2.39 9.76 1.67
C VAL A 98 2.89 10.75 2.72
N VAL A 99 3.38 11.90 2.29
CA VAL A 99 3.82 13.01 3.14
C VAL A 99 2.89 14.19 2.90
N ARG A 100 2.34 14.77 3.95
CA ARG A 100 1.52 15.98 3.89
C ARG A 100 2.39 17.21 4.09
#